data_AF-A0A357QPE0-F1
#
_entry.id   AF-A0A357QPE0-F1
#
_cell.length_a   1.000
_cell.length_b   1.000
_cell.length_c   1.000
_cell.angle_alpha   90.00
_cell.angle_beta   90.00
_cell.angle_gamma   90.00
#
_symmetry.space_group_name_H-M   'P 1'
#
loop_
_entity.id
_entity.type
_entity.pdbx_description
1 polymer ?
#
loop_
_entity_poly.entity_id
_entity_poly.type
_entity_poly.pdbx_seq_one_letter_code
_entity_poly.pdbx_strand_id
1 'polypeptide(L)'
;MKKLFATLIIILAVNLITIAQVGIGNTPKPKSILDLSNSNDKYLVMPKTTVDPFSLLTDTAAVIYYKGNIYMKTEDGIKVFTPWKWDGDSTHAISSPTQATVTIGMYPDVPVPYKLQVAGTSEITTAGNSPASIVVGEVNSNPSCPHVLIGSDEIMAKSNATTAGVLKIQEEEGTVEIRTSSPTTTNTVLTANGSINAAGNGSIKENGFDLVPSGTIVMWFGTCDISGYPLMAGVANTNWHICDGTAGTPDLRERFIVGAGGDNPLVLGTSGYSLNSTDGLNTVGLTINEMPTHDHPASSSTDGNHSHSTGSIPNCGEGYVAAYNGNNEVFDWDCTGAVTSSTDGNHSHTITVSDNGSGTAHENRPPFYALIYIMKL
;
A
#
# COMPACT_ATOMS: atom_id res chain seq x y z
N MET A 1 -4.35 -121.87 33.15
CA MET A 1 -5.63 -121.94 32.39
C MET A 1 -5.44 -121.13 31.12
N LYS A 2 -5.25 -121.81 29.98
CA LYS A 2 -6.20 -121.83 28.83
C LYS A 2 -6.47 -120.43 28.27
N LYS A 3 -5.85 -120.02 27.17
CA LYS A 3 -6.12 -120.39 25.74
C LYS A 3 -7.12 -119.42 25.09
N LEU A 4 -6.73 -118.97 23.88
CA LEU A 4 -7.56 -118.48 22.76
C LEU A 4 -8.19 -117.08 22.95
N PHE A 5 -8.36 -116.21 21.94
CA PHE A 5 -8.79 -116.42 20.55
C PHE A 5 -8.55 -115.13 19.72
N ALA A 6 -8.28 -115.27 18.41
CA ALA A 6 -8.77 -114.48 17.24
C ALA A 6 -8.67 -112.92 17.22
N THR A 7 -8.52 -112.17 16.12
CA THR A 7 -8.28 -112.32 14.66
C THR A 7 -8.22 -110.87 14.12
N LEU A 8 -7.56 -110.65 12.99
CA LEU A 8 -7.86 -109.65 11.94
C LEU A 8 -6.82 -108.52 11.68
N ILE A 9 -6.28 -108.63 10.47
CA ILE A 9 -5.45 -107.72 9.68
C ILE A 9 -6.17 -106.39 9.43
N ILE A 10 -5.45 -105.26 9.41
CA ILE A 10 -5.52 -104.18 8.40
C ILE A 10 -4.34 -103.23 8.63
N ILE A 11 -3.40 -103.22 7.67
CA ILE A 11 -2.42 -102.15 7.49
C ILE A 11 -3.18 -101.01 6.82
N LEU A 12 -3.41 -99.91 7.53
CA LEU A 12 -3.83 -98.64 6.94
C LEU A 12 -2.71 -97.63 7.20
N ALA A 13 -1.80 -97.50 6.23
CA ALA A 13 -0.83 -96.42 6.19
C ALA A 13 -1.59 -95.12 5.87
N VAL A 14 -2.00 -94.41 6.93
CA VAL A 14 -2.49 -93.04 6.80
C VAL A 14 -1.26 -92.16 6.55
N ASN A 15 -1.13 -91.66 5.31
CA ASN A 15 -0.26 -90.52 5.00
C ASN A 15 -0.81 -89.29 5.75
N LEU A 16 -0.41 -89.12 7.01
CA LEU A 16 -0.56 -87.87 7.72
C LEU A 16 0.59 -86.96 7.28
N ILE A 17 0.30 -86.06 6.34
CA ILE A 17 1.12 -84.86 6.13
C ILE A 17 0.86 -83.97 7.36
N THR A 18 1.63 -84.16 8.42
CA THR A 18 1.65 -83.22 9.54
C THR A 18 2.49 -82.02 9.13
N ILE A 19 1.84 -80.92 8.75
CA ILE A 19 2.51 -79.61 8.69
C ILE A 19 2.48 -79.08 10.13
N ALA A 20 3.60 -79.16 10.83
CA ALA A 20 3.74 -78.52 12.13
C ALA A 20 3.86 -77.01 11.92
N GLN A 21 2.95 -76.23 12.49
CA GLN A 21 3.03 -74.77 12.52
C GLN A 21 2.95 -74.30 13.97
N VAL A 22 3.90 -73.45 14.37
CA VAL A 22 3.97 -72.86 15.71
C VAL A 22 3.36 -71.47 15.65
N GLY A 23 2.25 -71.26 16.38
CA GLY A 23 1.67 -69.93 16.62
C GLY A 23 1.80 -69.57 18.09
N ILE A 24 2.43 -68.44 18.40
CA ILE A 24 2.48 -67.86 19.75
C ILE A 24 1.49 -66.69 19.79
N GLY A 25 0.40 -66.84 20.56
CA GLY A 25 -0.69 -65.86 20.71
C GLY A 25 -2.06 -66.43 20.30
N ASN A 26 -3.11 -66.11 21.06
CA ASN A 26 -4.45 -66.68 20.88
C ASN A 26 -5.00 -66.43 19.45
N THR A 27 -5.22 -67.52 18.69
CA THR A 27 -5.80 -67.60 17.34
C THR A 27 -4.89 -67.13 16.19
N PRO A 28 -4.00 -68.00 15.67
CA PRO A 28 -3.17 -67.69 14.50
C PRO A 28 -4.01 -67.53 13.23
N LYS A 29 -3.70 -66.54 12.39
CA LYS A 29 -4.27 -66.39 11.04
C LYS A 29 -3.63 -67.43 10.09
N PRO A 30 -4.34 -67.93 9.06
CA PRO A 30 -3.74 -68.84 8.07
C PRO A 30 -2.47 -68.23 7.46
N LYS A 31 -1.42 -69.04 7.25
CA LYS A 31 -0.10 -68.69 6.65
C LYS A 31 0.94 -67.96 7.52
N SER A 32 0.73 -67.76 8.83
CA SER A 32 1.74 -67.11 9.69
C SER A 32 2.91 -68.04 10.09
N ILE A 33 4.04 -68.02 9.37
CA ILE A 33 5.25 -68.77 9.74
C ILE A 33 6.23 -67.81 10.43
N LEU A 34 6.37 -67.92 11.75
CA LEU A 34 7.40 -67.24 12.52
C LEU A 34 8.62 -68.15 12.62
N ASP A 35 9.69 -67.83 11.88
CA ASP A 35 10.98 -68.53 11.94
C ASP A 35 11.88 -67.86 12.98
N LEU A 36 12.17 -68.57 14.09
CA LEU A 36 13.06 -68.13 15.18
C LEU A 36 14.46 -68.77 15.08
N SER A 37 14.83 -69.40 13.95
CA SER A 37 16.07 -70.20 13.86
C SER A 37 17.32 -69.40 13.44
N ASN A 38 17.52 -68.18 13.94
CA ASN A 38 18.80 -67.47 13.76
C ASN A 38 19.74 -67.71 14.95
N SER A 39 21.02 -67.94 14.70
CA SER A 39 22.03 -68.32 15.71
C SER A 39 22.36 -67.24 16.74
N ASN A 40 21.64 -66.12 16.76
CA ASN A 40 21.89 -64.97 17.62
C ASN A 40 20.64 -64.41 18.33
N ASP A 41 19.47 -65.05 18.23
CA ASP A 41 18.22 -64.75 18.97
C ASP A 41 17.90 -63.26 19.22
N LYS A 42 18.16 -62.37 18.26
CA LYS A 42 18.08 -60.90 18.49
C LYS A 42 17.07 -60.14 17.63
N TYR A 43 16.42 -60.78 16.67
CA TYR A 43 15.51 -60.09 15.75
C TYR A 43 14.49 -61.02 15.07
N LEU A 44 13.32 -60.45 14.76
CA LEU A 44 12.30 -61.04 13.90
C LEU A 44 12.72 -60.93 12.43
N VAL A 45 12.80 -62.04 11.71
CA VAL A 45 13.05 -62.04 10.26
C VAL A 45 11.71 -61.95 9.53
N MET A 46 11.50 -60.89 8.77
CA MET A 46 10.31 -60.75 7.93
C MET A 46 10.38 -61.70 6.71
N PRO A 47 9.25 -62.27 6.27
CA PRO A 47 9.21 -63.06 5.04
C PRO A 47 9.75 -62.24 3.86
N LYS A 48 10.70 -62.77 3.09
CA LYS A 48 11.27 -62.12 1.90
C LYS A 48 10.77 -62.79 0.63
N THR A 49 10.39 -62.00 -0.37
CA THR A 49 10.05 -62.50 -1.71
C THR A 49 11.06 -62.05 -2.76
N THR A 50 11.15 -62.80 -3.86
CA THR A 50 11.90 -62.44 -5.08
C THR A 50 11.00 -61.95 -6.21
N VAL A 51 9.68 -62.08 -6.06
CA VAL A 51 8.65 -61.62 -7.00
C VAL A 51 7.82 -60.49 -6.40
N ASP A 52 7.13 -59.73 -7.25
CA ASP A 52 6.32 -58.58 -6.85
C ASP A 52 5.28 -58.95 -5.74
N PRO A 53 5.30 -58.26 -4.57
CA PRO A 53 4.42 -58.52 -3.44
C PRO A 53 2.93 -58.26 -3.66
N PHE A 54 2.55 -57.45 -4.66
CA PHE A 54 1.16 -57.01 -4.83
C PHE A 54 0.18 -58.18 -5.00
N SER A 55 0.62 -59.27 -5.65
CA SER A 55 -0.16 -60.49 -5.82
C SER A 55 -0.04 -61.48 -4.67
N LEU A 56 0.97 -61.33 -3.81
CA LEU A 56 1.25 -62.24 -2.68
C LEU A 56 0.52 -61.80 -1.39
N LEU A 57 0.38 -60.49 -1.21
CA LEU A 57 -0.24 -59.87 -0.04
C LEU A 57 -1.77 -59.89 -0.11
N THR A 58 -2.32 -61.08 0.15
CA THR A 58 -3.77 -61.35 0.10
C THR A 58 -4.49 -61.09 1.43
N ASP A 59 -3.78 -61.20 2.55
CA ASP A 59 -4.36 -61.11 3.89
C ASP A 59 -4.14 -59.71 4.51
N THR A 60 -5.16 -59.16 5.19
CA THR A 60 -5.02 -57.92 5.96
C THR A 60 -4.08 -58.13 7.15
N ALA A 61 -3.26 -57.12 7.45
CA ALA A 61 -2.15 -57.14 8.40
C ALA A 61 -0.95 -58.03 8.02
N ALA A 62 -0.80 -58.43 6.75
CA ALA A 62 0.38 -59.15 6.28
C ALA A 62 1.57 -58.21 6.02
N VAL A 63 2.78 -58.63 6.38
CA VAL A 63 4.03 -57.88 6.16
C VAL A 63 5.03 -58.75 5.40
N ILE A 64 5.59 -58.22 4.30
CA ILE A 64 6.60 -58.92 3.49
C ILE A 64 7.70 -57.96 3.05
N TYR A 65 8.94 -58.44 3.05
CA TYR A 65 10.10 -57.70 2.58
C TYR A 65 10.39 -58.01 1.10
N TYR A 66 10.55 -56.99 0.28
CA TYR A 66 10.90 -57.14 -1.14
C TYR A 66 11.79 -55.99 -1.61
N LYS A 67 12.91 -56.35 -2.24
CA LYS A 67 13.88 -55.40 -2.85
C LYS A 67 14.35 -54.23 -1.97
N GLY A 68 14.33 -54.37 -0.65
CA GLY A 68 14.71 -53.28 0.27
C GLY A 68 13.55 -52.67 1.02
N ASN A 69 12.31 -52.97 0.63
CA ASN A 69 11.11 -52.34 1.17
C ASN A 69 10.28 -53.33 1.98
N ILE A 70 9.54 -52.79 2.95
CA ILE A 70 8.58 -53.53 3.75
C ILE A 70 7.19 -53.21 3.20
N TYR A 71 6.53 -54.20 2.62
CA TYR A 71 5.18 -54.09 2.12
C TYR A 71 4.22 -54.60 3.20
N MET A 72 3.25 -53.78 3.58
CA MET A 72 2.24 -54.09 4.59
C MET A 72 0.84 -54.03 3.96
N LYS A 73 0.10 -55.13 3.97
CA LYS A 73 -1.32 -55.12 3.58
C LYS A 73 -2.16 -54.66 4.76
N THR A 74 -2.97 -53.64 4.55
CA THR A 74 -3.98 -53.13 5.48
C THR A 74 -5.37 -53.31 4.89
N GLU A 75 -6.42 -53.01 5.65
CA GLU A 75 -7.79 -52.93 5.14
C GLU A 75 -7.89 -51.91 3.99
N ASP A 76 -7.11 -50.82 4.07
CA ASP A 76 -7.04 -49.75 3.06
C ASP A 76 -5.99 -50.00 1.95
N GLY A 77 -5.63 -51.26 1.71
CA GLY A 77 -4.68 -51.67 0.67
C GLY A 77 -3.24 -51.83 1.14
N ILE A 78 -2.31 -51.95 0.18
CA ILE A 78 -0.89 -52.23 0.47
C ILE A 78 -0.16 -50.90 0.69
N LYS A 79 0.52 -50.77 1.83
CA LYS A 79 1.42 -49.68 2.16
C LYS A 79 2.86 -50.16 2.01
N VAL A 80 3.72 -49.36 1.40
CA VAL A 80 5.13 -49.70 1.19
C VAL A 80 5.95 -48.77 2.06
N PHE A 81 6.61 -49.34 3.07
CA PHE A 81 7.62 -48.65 3.84
C PHE A 81 8.96 -48.91 3.16
N THR A 82 9.53 -47.85 2.60
CA THR A 82 10.91 -47.85 2.16
C THR A 82 11.76 -47.51 3.40
N PRO A 83 12.41 -48.48 4.08
CA PRO A 83 13.38 -48.14 5.11
C PRO A 83 14.48 -47.36 4.39
N TRP A 84 14.47 -46.05 4.62
CA TRP A 84 15.35 -45.01 4.10
C TRP A 84 16.73 -45.57 3.73
N LYS A 85 16.88 -45.98 2.47
CA LYS A 85 18.15 -46.54 2.00
C LYS A 85 19.10 -45.39 1.72
N TRP A 86 20.01 -45.16 2.66
CA TRP A 86 21.38 -44.86 2.30
C TRP A 86 22.07 -46.20 2.02
N ASP A 87 22.39 -46.52 0.78
CA ASP A 87 23.07 -47.79 0.43
C ASP A 87 24.60 -47.68 0.49
N GLY A 88 25.14 -46.51 0.84
CA GLY A 88 26.58 -46.26 0.89
C GLY A 88 27.18 -45.81 -0.44
N ASP A 89 26.38 -45.77 -1.50
CA ASP A 89 26.80 -45.43 -2.85
C ASP A 89 26.19 -44.09 -3.27
N SER A 90 27.05 -43.13 -3.63
CA SER A 90 26.67 -41.78 -4.07
C SER A 90 25.88 -41.76 -5.38
N THR A 91 25.71 -42.90 -6.06
CA THR A 91 25.16 -42.98 -7.42
C THR A 91 23.68 -43.38 -7.49
N HIS A 92 23.08 -43.92 -6.43
CA HIS A 92 21.68 -44.40 -6.43
C HIS A 92 20.85 -43.71 -5.36
N ALA A 93 20.22 -42.60 -5.74
CA ALA A 93 19.29 -41.92 -4.87
C ALA A 93 17.97 -42.72 -4.82
N ILE A 94 17.63 -43.24 -3.64
CA ILE A 94 16.26 -43.59 -3.19
C ILE A 94 15.27 -43.91 -4.32
N SER A 95 15.23 -45.18 -4.72
CA SER A 95 14.30 -45.64 -5.75
C SER A 95 12.86 -45.74 -5.23
N SER A 96 11.96 -45.00 -5.86
CA SER A 96 10.52 -45.17 -5.68
C SER A 96 10.06 -46.47 -6.33
N PRO A 97 9.25 -47.31 -5.68
CA PRO A 97 8.58 -48.43 -6.35
C PRO A 97 7.74 -47.90 -7.52
N THR A 98 7.62 -48.65 -8.61
CA THR A 98 6.84 -48.31 -9.82
C THR A 98 5.34 -48.05 -9.59
N GLN A 99 4.84 -48.24 -8.36
CA GLN A 99 3.43 -48.01 -7.97
C GLN A 99 3.28 -47.06 -6.77
N ALA A 100 4.36 -46.43 -6.29
CA ALA A 100 4.26 -45.47 -5.19
C ALA A 100 3.77 -44.12 -5.73
N THR A 101 2.78 -43.53 -5.04
CA THR A 101 2.22 -42.22 -5.39
C THR A 101 3.01 -41.06 -4.80
N VAL A 102 3.82 -41.31 -3.76
CA VAL A 102 4.68 -40.35 -3.07
C VAL A 102 5.99 -41.04 -2.68
N THR A 103 7.11 -40.35 -2.87
CA THR A 103 8.44 -40.81 -2.47
C THR A 103 8.98 -39.91 -1.36
N ILE A 104 9.47 -40.50 -0.26
CA ILE A 104 10.08 -39.77 0.86
C ILE A 104 11.49 -40.33 1.09
N GLY A 105 12.47 -39.44 1.24
CA GLY A 105 13.87 -39.85 1.29
C GLY A 105 14.83 -38.86 1.92
N MET A 106 16.02 -39.33 2.30
CA MET A 106 17.14 -38.53 2.81
C MET A 106 18.37 -38.69 1.90
N TYR A 107 18.83 -37.60 1.28
CA TYR A 107 20.00 -37.65 0.39
C TYR A 107 21.31 -37.25 1.11
N PRO A 108 22.40 -38.04 1.00
CA PRO A 108 23.77 -37.61 1.28
C PRO A 108 24.20 -36.41 0.43
N ASP A 109 24.32 -35.21 0.99
CA ASP A 109 25.07 -34.16 0.30
C ASP A 109 26.35 -33.85 1.09
N VAL A 110 27.49 -33.77 0.40
CA VAL A 110 28.74 -33.29 1.00
C VAL A 110 28.93 -31.88 0.46
N PRO A 111 28.89 -30.82 1.29
CA PRO A 111 29.17 -30.77 2.73
C PRO A 111 27.95 -30.58 3.66
N VAL A 112 26.71 -30.69 3.18
CA VAL A 112 25.50 -30.32 3.97
C VAL A 112 24.71 -31.57 4.42
N PRO A 113 24.50 -31.78 5.73
CA PRO A 113 23.90 -33.02 6.24
C PRO A 113 22.42 -33.15 5.86
N TYR A 114 22.10 -34.24 5.18
CA TYR A 114 20.77 -34.86 4.98
C TYR A 114 19.60 -33.91 4.65
N LYS A 115 19.20 -33.89 3.37
CA LYS A 115 17.98 -33.21 2.92
C LYS A 115 16.80 -34.18 2.98
N LEU A 116 15.77 -33.86 3.77
CA LEU A 116 14.49 -34.57 3.69
C LEU A 116 13.78 -34.13 2.41
N GLN A 117 13.58 -35.04 1.47
CA GLN A 117 12.86 -34.75 0.24
C GLN A 117 11.56 -35.53 0.15
N VAL A 118 10.49 -34.82 -0.22
CA VAL A 118 9.20 -35.37 -0.58
C VAL A 118 8.97 -35.05 -2.05
N ALA A 119 8.89 -36.08 -2.89
CA ALA A 119 8.67 -35.94 -4.33
C ALA A 119 7.51 -36.83 -4.80
N GLY A 120 7.04 -36.59 -6.02
CA GLY A 120 6.01 -37.40 -6.67
C GLY A 120 6.52 -38.78 -7.10
N THR A 121 6.09 -39.24 -8.27
CA THR A 121 6.38 -40.59 -8.80
C THR A 121 7.82 -40.76 -9.32
N SER A 122 8.64 -39.71 -9.34
CA SER A 122 10.00 -39.72 -9.90
C SER A 122 11.09 -39.91 -8.83
N GLU A 123 12.30 -40.27 -9.28
CA GLU A 123 13.49 -40.46 -8.45
C GLU A 123 13.89 -39.16 -7.74
N ILE A 124 14.19 -39.27 -6.44
CA ILE A 124 14.67 -38.16 -5.61
C ILE A 124 16.07 -37.79 -6.11
N THR A 125 16.24 -36.57 -6.61
CA THR A 125 17.49 -36.07 -7.20
C THR A 125 18.05 -34.93 -6.38
N THR A 126 19.36 -34.67 -6.49
CA THR A 126 20.05 -33.71 -5.63
C THR A 126 19.51 -32.30 -5.83
N ALA A 127 19.15 -31.63 -4.74
CA ALA A 127 18.75 -30.23 -4.77
C ALA A 127 19.95 -29.28 -4.92
N GLY A 128 20.87 -29.56 -5.86
CA GLY A 128 22.11 -28.83 -6.07
C GLY A 128 22.84 -28.41 -4.78
N ASN A 129 23.62 -27.32 -4.84
CA ASN A 129 24.31 -26.76 -3.67
C ASN A 129 23.37 -26.02 -2.68
N SER A 130 22.06 -26.29 -2.67
CA SER A 130 21.13 -25.57 -1.78
C SER A 130 21.34 -25.96 -0.31
N PRO A 131 21.34 -25.00 0.64
CA PRO A 131 21.44 -25.27 2.07
C PRO A 131 20.12 -25.76 2.71
N ALA A 132 19.07 -26.01 1.91
CA ALA A 132 17.75 -26.38 2.42
C ALA A 132 17.76 -27.75 3.13
N SER A 133 17.05 -27.83 4.26
CA SER A 133 16.90 -29.06 5.05
C SER A 133 15.70 -29.90 4.61
N ILE A 134 14.66 -29.26 4.05
CA ILE A 134 13.49 -29.93 3.49
C ILE A 134 13.26 -29.46 2.07
N VAL A 135 12.95 -30.40 1.18
CA VAL A 135 12.59 -30.16 -0.21
C VAL A 135 11.24 -30.82 -0.50
N VAL A 136 10.28 -30.05 -0.99
CA VAL A 136 8.97 -30.57 -1.43
C VAL A 136 8.83 -30.32 -2.92
N GLY A 137 8.89 -31.40 -3.71
CA GLY A 137 8.88 -31.37 -5.18
C GLY A 137 10.09 -32.09 -5.79
N GLU A 138 10.10 -32.14 -7.12
CA GLU A 138 11.20 -32.72 -7.89
C GLU A 138 12.31 -31.68 -8.07
N VAL A 139 13.58 -32.12 -8.03
CA VAL A 139 14.74 -31.25 -8.30
C VAL A 139 15.67 -31.90 -9.32
N ASN A 140 15.17 -32.05 -10.54
CA ASN A 140 15.99 -32.51 -11.66
C ASN A 140 16.25 -31.36 -12.65
N SER A 141 17.17 -31.58 -13.59
CA SER A 141 17.55 -30.61 -14.63
C SER A 141 16.54 -30.50 -15.78
N ASN A 142 15.38 -31.17 -15.69
CA ASN A 142 14.29 -31.08 -16.65
C ASN A 142 13.54 -29.74 -16.43
N PRO A 143 13.09 -29.03 -17.47
CA PRO A 143 12.95 -27.58 -17.42
C PRO A 143 11.76 -27.03 -16.61
N SER A 144 10.94 -27.90 -15.98
CA SER A 144 9.73 -27.53 -15.25
C SER A 144 9.54 -28.37 -13.99
N CYS A 145 10.48 -28.29 -13.05
CA CYS A 145 10.37 -28.98 -11.76
C CYS A 145 10.15 -27.96 -10.62
N PRO A 146 8.88 -27.55 -10.37
CA PRO A 146 8.57 -26.66 -9.29
C PRO A 146 8.76 -27.37 -7.95
N HIS A 147 9.40 -26.70 -7.00
CA HIS A 147 9.64 -27.23 -5.67
C HIS A 147 9.71 -26.12 -4.63
N VAL A 148 9.50 -26.49 -3.36
CA VAL A 148 9.69 -25.63 -2.20
C VAL A 148 10.91 -26.11 -1.44
N LEU A 149 11.80 -25.18 -1.11
CA LEU A 149 12.97 -25.36 -0.28
C LEU A 149 12.68 -24.73 1.08
N ILE A 150 12.95 -25.46 2.16
CA ILE A 150 12.86 -24.96 3.54
C ILE A 150 14.23 -25.16 4.17
N GLY A 151 14.93 -24.05 4.41
CA GLY A 151 16.24 -23.99 5.04
C GLY A 151 16.21 -23.47 6.47
N SER A 152 17.40 -23.26 7.02
CA SER A 152 17.59 -22.66 8.36
C SER A 152 17.28 -21.17 8.41
N ASP A 153 17.23 -20.52 7.25
CA ASP A 153 17.15 -19.06 7.08
C ASP A 153 16.01 -18.62 6.16
N GLU A 154 15.55 -19.47 5.24
CA GLU A 154 14.48 -19.11 4.31
C GLU A 154 13.57 -20.27 3.88
N ILE A 155 12.37 -19.89 3.42
CA ILE A 155 11.47 -20.76 2.66
C ILE A 155 11.38 -20.18 1.25
N MET A 156 11.77 -20.96 0.24
CA MET A 156 11.76 -20.52 -1.15
C MET A 156 10.89 -21.42 -2.01
N ALA A 157 10.08 -20.82 -2.87
CA ALA A 157 9.57 -21.53 -4.03
C ALA A 157 10.57 -21.41 -5.19
N LYS A 158 10.65 -22.46 -6.00
CA LYS A 158 11.49 -22.55 -7.20
C LYS A 158 10.62 -23.00 -8.36
N SER A 159 10.76 -22.38 -9.52
CA SER A 159 10.06 -22.81 -10.75
C SER A 159 10.83 -23.91 -11.50
N ASN A 160 12.15 -23.98 -11.26
CA ASN A 160 13.07 -25.02 -11.70
C ASN A 160 14.30 -25.03 -10.79
N ALA A 161 15.31 -25.86 -11.09
CA ALA A 161 16.52 -26.01 -10.27
C ALA A 161 17.27 -24.69 -9.95
N THR A 162 17.20 -23.66 -10.80
CA THR A 162 18.00 -22.43 -10.66
C THR A 162 17.16 -21.16 -10.47
N THR A 163 15.92 -21.12 -10.94
CA THR A 163 15.08 -19.91 -10.92
C THR A 163 14.16 -19.85 -9.70
N ALA A 164 14.16 -18.71 -9.00
CA ALA A 164 13.20 -18.44 -7.93
C ALA A 164 11.76 -18.39 -8.49
N GLY A 165 10.83 -19.02 -7.78
CA GLY A 165 9.41 -18.98 -8.06
C GLY A 165 8.65 -18.07 -7.10
N VAL A 166 7.34 -17.96 -7.29
CA VAL A 166 6.44 -17.28 -6.35
C VAL A 166 5.99 -18.27 -5.31
N LEU A 167 6.31 -18.02 -4.03
CA LEU A 167 5.75 -18.79 -2.92
C LEU A 167 4.31 -18.34 -2.71
N LYS A 168 3.35 -19.17 -3.12
CA LYS A 168 1.94 -18.95 -2.85
C LYS A 168 1.59 -19.54 -1.48
N ILE A 169 1.08 -18.71 -0.58
CA ILE A 169 0.54 -19.14 0.70
C ILE A 169 -0.94 -18.78 0.67
N GLN A 170 -1.81 -19.80 0.68
CA GLN A 170 -3.26 -19.68 0.61
C GLN A 170 -3.78 -19.01 -0.69
N GLU A 171 -3.78 -19.76 -1.78
CA GLU A 171 -4.38 -19.34 -3.06
C GLU A 171 -5.92 -19.50 -3.08
N GLU A 172 -6.46 -20.38 -2.23
CA GLU A 172 -7.90 -20.57 -2.04
C GLU A 172 -8.48 -19.60 -0.98
N GLU A 173 -9.80 -19.57 -0.81
CA GLU A 173 -10.43 -18.75 0.24
C GLU A 173 -9.87 -19.09 1.63
N GLY A 174 -9.37 -18.08 2.34
CA GLY A 174 -8.97 -18.21 3.74
C GLY A 174 -8.02 -17.12 4.20
N THR A 175 -7.67 -17.13 5.48
CA THR A 175 -6.85 -16.10 6.11
C THR A 175 -5.44 -16.63 6.38
N VAL A 176 -4.42 -15.95 5.85
CA VAL A 176 -3.04 -16.14 6.30
C VAL A 176 -2.78 -15.19 7.46
N GLU A 177 -2.47 -15.78 8.61
CA GLU A 177 -2.19 -15.01 9.81
C GLU A 177 -0.72 -15.14 10.19
N ILE A 178 -0.01 -14.02 10.15
CA ILE A 178 1.37 -13.90 10.64
C ILE A 178 1.27 -13.22 11.99
N ARG A 179 1.73 -13.87 13.06
CA ARG A 179 1.68 -13.35 14.44
C ARG A 179 3.03 -13.54 15.10
N THR A 180 3.43 -12.61 15.97
CA THR A 180 4.66 -12.72 16.77
C THR A 180 4.40 -13.08 18.24
N SER A 181 3.21 -13.63 18.56
CA SER A 181 2.70 -13.99 19.92
C SER A 181 2.25 -12.81 20.81
N SER A 182 1.16 -13.04 21.58
CA SER A 182 0.49 -12.30 22.68
C SER A 182 0.49 -10.74 22.71
N PRO A 183 -0.60 -10.07 23.17
CA PRO A 183 -0.87 -8.66 22.94
C PRO A 183 -0.14 -7.74 23.94
N THR A 184 1.19 -7.70 23.92
CA THR A 184 1.96 -6.70 24.67
C THR A 184 2.83 -5.92 23.71
N THR A 185 2.25 -4.82 23.21
CA THR A 185 2.84 -3.57 22.72
C THR A 185 4.33 -3.61 22.33
N THR A 186 4.59 -4.01 21.08
CA THR A 186 5.58 -3.50 20.10
C THR A 186 5.91 -4.57 19.05
N ASN A 187 4.89 -5.28 18.57
CA ASN A 187 5.08 -6.43 17.70
C ASN A 187 5.05 -6.02 16.23
N THR A 188 6.20 -6.12 15.55
CA THR A 188 6.23 -6.05 14.09
C THR A 188 5.60 -7.32 13.52
N VAL A 189 4.32 -7.24 13.16
CA VAL A 189 3.53 -8.40 12.67
C VAL A 189 3.98 -8.84 11.28
N LEU A 190 4.45 -7.90 10.46
CA LEU A 190 5.01 -8.13 9.14
C LEU A 190 6.00 -7.00 8.82
N THR A 191 7.29 -7.33 8.69
CA THR A 191 8.28 -6.38 8.14
C THR A 191 8.41 -6.63 6.65
N ALA A 192 7.85 -5.75 5.82
CA ALA A 192 8.04 -5.79 4.37
C ALA A 192 9.07 -4.73 3.95
N ASN A 193 10.24 -5.15 3.46
CA ASN A 193 11.19 -4.25 2.82
C ASN A 193 10.80 -4.09 1.34
N GLY A 194 9.79 -3.26 1.08
CA GLY A 194 9.20 -3.08 -0.24
C GLY A 194 7.77 -2.54 -0.18
N SER A 195 7.07 -2.60 -1.31
CA SER A 195 5.65 -2.21 -1.38
C SER A 195 4.73 -3.38 -1.02
N ILE A 196 3.67 -3.10 -0.28
CA ILE A 196 2.55 -4.02 -0.07
C ILE A 196 1.43 -3.60 -1.01
N ASN A 197 1.10 -4.46 -1.97
CA ASN A 197 -0.03 -4.23 -2.87
C ASN A 197 -1.28 -4.93 -2.33
N ALA A 198 -2.17 -4.18 -1.70
CA ALA A 198 -3.50 -4.67 -1.34
C ALA A 198 -4.42 -4.55 -2.57
N ALA A 199 -4.74 -5.69 -3.20
CA ALA A 199 -5.61 -5.74 -4.37
C ALA A 199 -7.07 -6.08 -3.98
N GLY A 200 -8.02 -5.64 -4.80
CA GLY A 200 -9.46 -5.86 -4.59
C GLY A 200 -10.08 -4.90 -3.56
N ASN A 201 -11.04 -5.39 -2.77
CA ASN A 201 -11.71 -4.58 -1.73
C ASN A 201 -10.91 -4.48 -0.42
N GLY A 202 -9.70 -5.06 -0.38
CA GLY A 202 -8.82 -5.01 0.78
C GLY A 202 -8.06 -3.68 0.85
N SER A 203 -8.09 -3.03 2.00
CA SER A 203 -7.26 -1.86 2.33
C SER A 203 -6.18 -2.27 3.34
N ILE A 204 -5.08 -1.52 3.36
CA ILE A 204 -4.19 -1.54 4.52
C ILE A 204 -4.97 -0.91 5.68
N LYS A 205 -5.16 -1.69 6.74
CA LYS A 205 -5.92 -1.26 7.91
C LYS A 205 -5.03 -1.12 9.13
N GLU A 206 -5.30 -0.12 9.93
CA GLU A 206 -4.74 0.07 11.26
C GLU A 206 -5.86 -0.08 12.29
N ASN A 207 -5.74 -1.05 13.20
CA ASN A 207 -6.75 -1.34 14.23
C ASN A 207 -8.18 -1.53 13.68
N GLY A 208 -8.31 -2.11 12.49
CA GLY A 208 -9.60 -2.36 11.83
C GLY A 208 -10.15 -1.19 11.01
N PHE A 209 -9.47 -0.05 10.99
CA PHE A 209 -9.82 1.13 10.21
C PHE A 209 -8.90 1.28 9.00
N ASP A 210 -9.37 1.90 7.92
CA ASP A 210 -8.51 2.19 6.77
C ASP A 210 -7.37 3.13 7.18
N LEU A 211 -6.15 2.84 6.71
CA LEU A 211 -4.98 3.67 6.98
C LEU A 211 -5.19 5.12 6.51
N VAL A 212 -5.89 5.30 5.39
CA VAL A 212 -6.36 6.60 4.90
C VAL A 212 -7.89 6.55 4.87
N PRO A 213 -8.58 7.19 5.83
CA PRO A 213 -10.03 7.19 5.88
C PRO A 213 -10.67 7.87 4.66
N SER A 214 -11.86 7.40 4.26
CA SER A 214 -12.73 8.13 3.33
C SER A 214 -13.05 9.53 3.88
N GLY A 215 -13.11 10.52 2.98
CA GLY A 215 -13.22 11.94 3.31
C GLY A 215 -11.88 12.64 3.54
N THR A 216 -10.75 11.92 3.53
CA THR A 216 -9.42 12.56 3.61
C THR A 216 -9.14 13.38 2.36
N ILE A 217 -8.76 14.65 2.53
CA ILE A 217 -8.42 15.57 1.44
C ILE A 217 -6.90 15.78 1.43
N VAL A 218 -6.29 15.67 0.24
CA VAL A 218 -4.86 15.92 0.05
C VAL A 218 -4.62 16.85 -1.15
N MET A 219 -3.52 17.60 -1.08
CA MET A 219 -3.03 18.36 -2.23
C MET A 219 -2.37 17.42 -3.23
N TRP A 220 -2.68 17.60 -4.51
CA TRP A 220 -2.25 16.78 -5.63
C TRP A 220 -1.69 17.64 -6.75
N PHE A 221 -0.49 17.30 -7.21
CA PHE A 221 0.22 18.01 -8.28
C PHE A 221 -0.02 17.42 -9.68
N GLY A 222 -0.52 16.19 -9.77
CA GLY A 222 -0.77 15.54 -11.05
C GLY A 222 -2.07 15.98 -11.72
N THR A 223 -2.45 15.27 -12.77
CA THR A 223 -3.67 15.54 -13.54
C THR A 223 -4.81 14.60 -13.12
N CYS A 224 -6.03 15.00 -13.48
CA CYS A 224 -7.22 14.17 -13.39
C CYS A 224 -7.75 13.86 -14.80
N ASP A 225 -8.55 12.80 -14.93
CA ASP A 225 -9.31 12.54 -16.14
C ASP A 225 -10.53 13.47 -16.25
N ILE A 226 -11.30 13.32 -17.34
CA ILE A 226 -12.50 14.11 -17.60
C ILE A 226 -13.61 13.88 -16.56
N SER A 227 -13.56 12.76 -15.84
CA SER A 227 -14.53 12.39 -14.81
C SER A 227 -14.08 12.80 -13.41
N GLY A 228 -12.94 13.49 -13.27
CA GLY A 228 -12.46 14.00 -11.99
C GLY A 228 -11.57 13.04 -11.18
N TYR A 229 -11.18 11.90 -11.75
CA TYR A 229 -10.33 10.92 -11.04
C TYR A 229 -8.84 11.21 -11.29
N PRO A 230 -7.98 11.22 -10.25
CA PRO A 230 -6.55 11.44 -10.42
C PRO A 230 -5.88 10.31 -11.22
N LEU A 231 -4.99 10.68 -12.12
CA LEU A 231 -4.29 9.75 -13.01
C LEU A 231 -2.97 9.28 -12.39
N MET A 232 -2.87 7.99 -12.08
CA MET A 232 -1.64 7.32 -11.62
C MET A 232 -1.04 6.54 -12.78
N ALA A 233 0.12 6.98 -13.29
CA ALA A 233 0.78 6.35 -14.46
C ALA A 233 -0.17 6.19 -15.68
N GLY A 234 -1.07 7.14 -15.88
CA GLY A 234 -2.06 7.14 -16.97
C GLY A 234 -3.36 6.37 -16.68
N VAL A 235 -3.49 5.75 -15.51
CA VAL A 235 -4.70 5.01 -15.09
C VAL A 235 -5.48 5.82 -14.06
N ALA A 236 -6.79 5.97 -14.26
CA ALA A 236 -7.68 6.65 -13.32
C ALA A 236 -7.77 5.87 -12.00
N ASN A 237 -7.46 6.55 -10.89
CA ASN A 237 -7.62 6.00 -9.56
C ASN A 237 -9.00 6.36 -9.00
N THR A 238 -9.96 5.45 -9.12
CA THR A 238 -11.36 5.63 -8.71
C THR A 238 -11.58 5.64 -7.20
N ASN A 239 -10.53 5.42 -6.40
CA ASN A 239 -10.60 5.54 -4.94
C ASN A 239 -10.51 6.99 -4.46
N TRP A 240 -10.23 7.94 -5.35
CA TRP A 240 -10.05 9.36 -5.07
C TRP A 240 -10.81 10.19 -6.08
N HIS A 241 -11.22 11.41 -5.73
CA HIS A 241 -11.90 12.30 -6.65
C HIS A 241 -11.49 13.75 -6.42
N ILE A 242 -11.40 14.56 -7.46
CA ILE A 242 -11.19 16.01 -7.34
C ILE A 242 -12.27 16.66 -6.46
N CYS A 243 -11.88 17.60 -5.62
CA CYS A 243 -12.78 18.39 -4.79
C CYS A 243 -13.44 19.51 -5.62
N ASP A 244 -14.43 19.13 -6.43
CA ASP A 244 -15.16 20.02 -7.33
C ASP A 244 -16.67 20.10 -7.04
N GLY A 245 -17.12 19.51 -5.92
CA GLY A 245 -18.52 19.45 -5.54
C GLY A 245 -19.28 18.23 -6.09
N THR A 246 -18.62 17.38 -6.89
CA THR A 246 -19.20 16.16 -7.44
C THR A 246 -18.69 14.91 -6.68
N ALA A 247 -19.30 13.76 -6.91
CA ALA A 247 -18.99 12.48 -6.24
C ALA A 247 -18.96 12.56 -4.70
N GLY A 248 -19.72 13.49 -4.09
CA GLY A 248 -19.76 13.69 -2.64
C GLY A 248 -18.59 14.49 -2.07
N THR A 249 -17.69 15.01 -2.92
CA THR A 249 -16.60 15.90 -2.51
C THR A 249 -17.09 17.33 -2.25
N PRO A 250 -16.40 18.12 -1.41
CA PRO A 250 -16.61 19.58 -1.36
C PRO A 250 -16.03 20.25 -2.63
N ASP A 251 -16.52 21.43 -3.01
CA ASP A 251 -15.89 22.24 -4.06
C ASP A 251 -14.81 23.15 -3.46
N LEU A 252 -13.55 22.78 -3.62
CA LEU A 252 -12.38 23.50 -3.11
C LEU A 252 -11.60 24.25 -4.20
N ARG A 253 -12.12 24.32 -5.42
CA ARG A 253 -11.49 25.07 -6.50
C ARG A 253 -11.46 26.55 -6.15
N GLU A 254 -10.30 27.17 -6.35
CA GLU A 254 -10.05 28.59 -6.05
C GLU A 254 -10.32 28.99 -4.59
N ARG A 255 -10.23 28.03 -3.65
CA ARG A 255 -10.39 28.29 -2.21
C ARG A 255 -9.08 28.21 -1.44
N PHE A 256 -8.95 29.11 -0.47
CA PHE A 256 -7.93 29.00 0.56
C PHE A 256 -8.50 28.21 1.75
N ILE A 257 -7.75 27.24 2.27
CA ILE A 257 -8.22 26.36 3.34
C ILE A 257 -7.95 27.00 4.70
N VAL A 258 -9.00 27.11 5.51
CA VAL A 258 -8.93 27.53 6.91
C VAL A 258 -9.33 26.36 7.82
N GLY A 259 -8.70 26.25 8.98
CA GLY A 259 -9.04 25.21 9.95
C GLY A 259 -10.44 25.43 10.50
N ALA A 260 -11.32 24.44 10.32
CA ALA A 260 -12.63 24.42 10.94
C ALA A 260 -12.52 24.10 12.45
N GLY A 261 -13.38 24.68 13.26
CA GLY A 261 -13.39 24.50 14.70
C GLY A 261 -14.00 25.69 15.45
N GLY A 262 -14.00 25.58 16.78
CA GLY A 262 -14.37 26.69 17.66
C GLY A 262 -13.36 27.83 17.60
N ASP A 263 -13.67 28.91 18.32
CA ASP A 263 -12.81 30.09 18.39
C ASP A 263 -11.39 29.75 18.87
N ASN A 264 -10.38 30.27 18.18
CA ASN A 264 -8.98 30.15 18.58
C ASN A 264 -8.59 31.48 19.25
N PRO A 265 -8.44 31.52 20.58
CA PRO A 265 -8.20 32.76 21.32
C PRO A 265 -6.85 33.43 20.98
N LEU A 266 -5.95 32.73 20.27
CA LEU A 266 -4.69 33.28 19.79
C LEU A 266 -4.82 34.01 18.44
N VAL A 267 -5.95 33.88 17.76
CA VAL A 267 -6.24 34.53 16.46
C VAL A 267 -7.25 35.64 16.68
N LEU A 268 -6.77 36.89 16.73
CA LEU A 268 -7.61 38.05 16.95
C LEU A 268 -8.57 38.31 15.77
N GLY A 269 -9.80 38.74 16.08
CA GLY A 269 -10.77 39.19 15.09
C GLY A 269 -11.57 38.08 14.40
N THR A 270 -11.58 36.86 14.93
CA THR A 270 -12.36 35.74 14.41
C THR A 270 -13.18 35.08 15.53
N SER A 271 -14.17 34.25 15.17
CA SER A 271 -14.99 33.48 16.12
C SER A 271 -14.99 31.98 15.83
N GLY A 272 -13.96 31.49 15.12
CA GLY A 272 -13.91 30.15 14.55
C GLY A 272 -14.76 29.97 13.28
N TYR A 273 -14.56 28.86 12.59
CA TYR A 273 -15.22 28.52 11.34
C TYR A 273 -15.94 27.18 11.46
N SER A 274 -17.21 27.14 11.06
CA SER A 274 -17.96 25.88 11.00
C SER A 274 -17.43 25.00 9.87
N LEU A 275 -17.59 23.67 10.01
CA LEU A 275 -17.25 22.74 8.93
C LEU A 275 -17.99 23.14 7.64
N ASN A 276 -17.27 23.15 6.52
CA ASN A 276 -17.77 23.50 5.18
C ASN A 276 -18.27 24.95 5.01
N SER A 277 -18.03 25.86 5.96
CA SER A 277 -18.33 27.27 5.74
C SER A 277 -17.41 27.87 4.67
N THR A 278 -17.95 28.75 3.84
CA THR A 278 -17.20 29.46 2.80
C THR A 278 -17.32 30.96 3.01
N ASP A 279 -16.21 31.68 2.90
CA ASP A 279 -16.15 33.14 3.00
C ASP A 279 -14.90 33.65 2.26
N GLY A 280 -14.68 34.96 2.28
CA GLY A 280 -13.55 35.63 1.67
C GLY A 280 -13.87 36.24 0.30
N LEU A 281 -13.04 37.21 -0.11
CA LEU A 281 -13.18 37.93 -1.37
C LEU A 281 -11.84 37.92 -2.11
N ASN A 282 -11.90 37.68 -3.43
CA ASN A 282 -10.73 37.76 -4.32
C ASN A 282 -10.22 39.20 -4.46
N THR A 283 -11.13 40.18 -4.48
CA THR A 283 -10.80 41.60 -4.57
C THR A 283 -11.56 42.39 -3.51
N VAL A 284 -10.94 43.46 -3.01
CA VAL A 284 -11.52 44.32 -1.97
C VAL A 284 -11.51 45.77 -2.46
N GLY A 285 -12.66 46.43 -2.38
CA GLY A 285 -12.80 47.86 -2.60
C GLY A 285 -12.91 48.59 -1.27
N LEU A 286 -12.23 49.73 -1.13
CA LEU A 286 -12.30 50.54 0.07
C LEU A 286 -13.64 51.25 0.17
N THR A 287 -14.28 51.15 1.32
CA THR A 287 -15.44 51.94 1.70
C THR A 287 -15.03 53.31 2.22
N ILE A 288 -15.98 54.24 2.29
CA ILE A 288 -15.74 55.59 2.86
C ILE A 288 -15.20 55.51 4.29
N ASN A 289 -15.66 54.54 5.09
CA ASN A 289 -15.22 54.35 6.47
C ASN A 289 -13.79 53.79 6.58
N GLU A 290 -13.25 53.21 5.52
CA GLU A 290 -11.89 52.68 5.45
C GLU A 290 -10.90 53.70 4.88
N MET A 291 -11.38 54.87 4.42
CA MET A 291 -10.52 55.97 3.99
C MET A 291 -10.00 56.75 5.20
N PRO A 292 -8.69 56.96 5.34
CA PRO A 292 -8.15 57.87 6.35
C PRO A 292 -8.72 59.28 6.18
N THR A 293 -8.86 60.00 7.30
CA THR A 293 -9.16 61.43 7.27
C THR A 293 -8.08 62.14 6.44
N HIS A 294 -8.52 62.94 5.48
CA HIS A 294 -7.67 63.74 4.61
C HIS A 294 -8.37 65.06 4.30
N ASP A 295 -7.61 66.06 3.88
CA ASP A 295 -8.10 67.37 3.46
C ASP A 295 -7.62 67.71 2.05
N HIS A 296 -8.30 68.67 1.43
CA HIS A 296 -7.92 69.22 0.13
C HIS A 296 -7.74 70.74 0.27
N PRO A 297 -6.55 71.21 0.63
CA PRO A 297 -6.33 72.62 0.87
C PRO A 297 -6.51 73.41 -0.43
N ALA A 298 -7.41 74.39 -0.38
CA ALA A 298 -7.65 75.35 -1.46
C ALA A 298 -7.38 76.76 -0.91
N SER A 299 -6.63 77.56 -1.66
CA SER A 299 -6.37 78.96 -1.31
C SER A 299 -6.40 79.85 -2.54
N SER A 300 -6.84 81.10 -2.35
CA SER A 300 -6.71 82.20 -3.31
C SER A 300 -5.76 83.25 -2.70
N SER A 301 -4.97 83.96 -3.53
CA SER A 301 -4.11 85.02 -3.00
C SER A 301 -4.93 86.19 -2.45
N THR A 302 -4.34 86.95 -1.53
CA THR A 302 -4.92 88.19 -0.96
C THR A 302 -4.80 89.40 -1.89
N ASP A 303 -4.36 89.20 -3.14
CA ASP A 303 -4.10 90.29 -4.10
C ASP A 303 -5.37 90.87 -4.76
N GLY A 304 -6.55 90.33 -4.41
CA GLY A 304 -7.85 90.85 -4.84
C GLY A 304 -8.21 92.23 -4.27
N ASN A 305 -7.24 92.96 -3.70
CA ASN A 305 -7.41 94.35 -3.29
C ASN A 305 -6.14 95.15 -3.63
N HIS A 306 -5.99 95.51 -4.90
CA HIS A 306 -4.91 96.40 -5.35
C HIS A 306 -5.46 97.60 -6.12
N SER A 307 -4.69 98.69 -6.13
CA SER A 307 -4.98 99.91 -6.90
C SER A 307 -3.82 100.25 -7.81
N HIS A 308 -4.11 100.78 -8.99
CA HIS A 308 -3.11 101.31 -9.89
C HIS A 308 -2.96 102.82 -9.69
N SER A 309 -1.73 103.32 -9.70
CA SER A 309 -1.46 104.76 -9.73
C SER A 309 -0.71 105.08 -11.02
N THR A 310 -1.14 106.11 -11.74
CA THR A 310 -0.29 106.70 -12.77
C THR A 310 0.72 107.63 -12.10
N GLY A 311 1.97 107.61 -12.55
CA GLY A 311 2.99 108.54 -12.08
C GLY A 311 2.69 109.97 -12.57
N SER A 312 3.13 110.97 -11.81
CA SER A 312 3.07 112.39 -12.21
C SER A 312 3.75 112.58 -13.57
N ILE A 313 3.10 113.27 -14.52
CA ILE A 313 3.71 113.65 -15.80
C ILE A 313 4.58 114.88 -15.55
N PRO A 314 5.92 114.78 -15.46
CA PRO A 314 6.74 115.85 -14.88
C PRO A 314 6.95 117.07 -15.80
N ASN A 315 6.22 117.17 -16.92
CA ASN A 315 6.48 118.19 -17.94
C ASN A 315 5.27 118.45 -18.88
N CYS A 316 4.06 118.63 -18.34
CA CYS A 316 3.03 119.34 -19.09
C CYS A 316 3.29 120.84 -18.95
N GLY A 317 3.93 121.45 -19.95
CA GLY A 317 4.12 122.90 -19.99
C GLY A 317 2.78 123.63 -20.06
N GLU A 318 2.50 124.53 -19.10
CA GLU A 318 1.35 125.46 -18.98
C GLU A 318 0.06 125.05 -19.73
N GLY A 319 -0.34 123.78 -19.63
CA GLY A 319 -1.40 123.20 -20.44
C GLY A 319 -2.10 122.10 -19.68
N TYR A 320 -3.43 122.24 -19.57
CA TYR A 320 -4.30 121.30 -18.90
C TYR A 320 -4.24 119.91 -19.54
N VAL A 321 -4.05 118.88 -18.71
CA VAL A 321 -4.14 117.48 -19.13
C VAL A 321 -5.57 117.00 -18.89
N ALA A 322 -6.30 116.71 -19.97
CA ALA A 322 -7.63 116.14 -19.87
C ALA A 322 -7.53 114.64 -19.49
N ALA A 323 -7.80 114.33 -18.22
CA ALA A 323 -8.03 112.97 -17.77
C ALA A 323 -9.55 112.72 -17.73
N TYR A 324 -9.99 111.62 -18.33
CA TYR A 324 -11.40 111.19 -18.30
C TYR A 324 -11.60 110.22 -17.13
N ASN A 325 -12.60 110.47 -16.27
CA ASN A 325 -13.08 109.42 -15.37
C ASN A 325 -13.91 108.39 -16.18
N GLY A 326 -14.27 107.25 -15.56
CA GLY A 326 -15.12 106.24 -16.19
C GLY A 326 -16.52 106.72 -16.62
N ASN A 327 -16.89 107.96 -16.26
CA ASN A 327 -18.14 108.64 -16.62
C ASN A 327 -17.94 109.73 -17.70
N ASN A 328 -16.74 109.80 -18.31
CA ASN A 328 -16.42 110.71 -19.41
C ASN A 328 -16.51 112.22 -19.04
N GLU A 329 -16.35 112.56 -17.76
CA GLU A 329 -16.29 113.94 -17.28
C GLU A 329 -14.86 114.48 -17.34
N VAL A 330 -14.68 115.72 -17.82
CA VAL A 330 -13.38 116.40 -17.90
C VAL A 330 -13.16 117.20 -16.63
N PHE A 331 -12.13 116.87 -15.86
CA PHE A 331 -11.68 117.69 -14.73
C PHE A 331 -10.49 118.55 -15.13
N ASP A 332 -10.55 119.82 -14.73
CA ASP A 332 -9.50 120.83 -14.90
C ASP A 332 -8.47 120.65 -13.77
N TRP A 333 -7.30 120.05 -14.06
CA TRP A 333 -6.36 119.61 -13.02
C TRP A 333 -4.93 120.10 -13.25
N ASP A 334 -4.30 120.57 -12.16
CA ASP A 334 -2.91 121.04 -12.10
C ASP A 334 -1.91 119.86 -12.09
N CYS A 335 -0.86 119.94 -12.89
CA CYS A 335 0.04 118.87 -13.34
C CYS A 335 0.85 118.11 -12.26
N THR A 336 0.52 118.26 -10.98
CA THR A 336 1.31 117.80 -9.83
C THR A 336 0.68 116.64 -9.04
N GLY A 337 -0.57 116.24 -9.32
CA GLY A 337 -1.28 115.18 -8.58
C GLY A 337 -1.20 113.80 -9.24
N ALA A 338 -0.90 112.75 -8.46
CA ALA A 338 -1.05 111.35 -8.89
C ALA A 338 -2.53 110.94 -8.84
N VAL A 339 -3.01 110.21 -9.86
CA VAL A 339 -4.37 109.64 -9.88
C VAL A 339 -4.28 108.15 -9.54
N THR A 340 -4.98 107.75 -8.48
CA THR A 340 -5.07 106.36 -8.02
C THR A 340 -6.45 105.80 -8.33
N SER A 341 -6.53 104.64 -8.98
CA SER A 341 -7.79 103.93 -9.16
C SER A 341 -8.32 103.47 -7.79
N SER A 342 -9.64 103.30 -7.65
CA SER A 342 -10.19 102.64 -6.46
C SER A 342 -9.62 101.23 -6.31
N THR A 343 -9.36 100.79 -5.08
CA THR A 343 -9.10 99.39 -4.76
C THR A 343 -10.41 98.61 -4.86
N ASP A 344 -10.55 97.84 -5.95
CA ASP A 344 -11.58 96.87 -6.33
C ASP A 344 -13.08 97.04 -5.98
N GLY A 345 -13.92 96.62 -6.93
CA GLY A 345 -15.36 96.41 -6.76
C GLY A 345 -15.71 94.99 -6.27
N ASN A 346 -16.97 94.78 -5.87
CA ASN A 346 -17.48 93.50 -5.38
C ASN A 346 -17.25 92.35 -6.38
N HIS A 347 -16.37 91.40 -6.05
CA HIS A 347 -16.11 90.21 -6.88
C HIS A 347 -15.89 88.95 -6.02
N SER A 348 -15.88 87.78 -6.66
CA SER A 348 -15.79 86.46 -6.01
C SER A 348 -14.79 85.55 -6.70
N HIS A 349 -14.05 84.76 -5.92
CA HIS A 349 -13.25 83.64 -6.42
C HIS A 349 -14.02 82.33 -6.27
N THR A 350 -14.18 81.59 -7.37
CA THR A 350 -14.66 80.21 -7.34
C THR A 350 -13.45 79.29 -7.35
N ILE A 351 -13.23 78.52 -6.28
CA ILE A 351 -12.24 77.46 -6.25
C ILE A 351 -12.97 76.13 -6.35
N THR A 352 -12.69 75.37 -7.41
CA THR A 352 -13.20 74.00 -7.59
C THR A 352 -12.08 73.02 -7.28
N VAL A 353 -12.29 72.18 -6.27
CA VAL A 353 -11.43 71.02 -6.00
C VAL A 353 -12.13 69.80 -6.58
N SER A 354 -11.47 69.12 -7.52
CA SER A 354 -12.00 67.90 -8.11
C SER A 354 -11.79 66.70 -7.19
N ASP A 355 -12.72 65.76 -7.21
CA ASP A 355 -12.54 64.46 -6.57
C ASP A 355 -11.37 63.71 -7.21
N ASN A 356 -10.59 63.00 -6.39
CA ASN A 356 -9.52 62.12 -6.85
C ASN A 356 -9.63 60.74 -6.19
N GLY A 357 -9.32 59.70 -6.96
CA GLY A 357 -9.47 58.29 -6.57
C GLY A 357 -10.39 57.53 -7.54
N SER A 358 -9.95 56.36 -8.00
CA SER A 358 -10.71 55.54 -8.95
C SER A 358 -11.74 54.64 -8.29
N GLY A 359 -11.63 54.41 -6.97
CA GLY A 359 -12.45 53.42 -6.24
C GLY A 359 -12.27 51.98 -6.74
N THR A 360 -11.23 51.70 -7.52
CA THR A 360 -11.00 50.37 -8.10
C THR A 360 -10.57 49.39 -7.01
N ALA A 361 -11.24 48.25 -6.93
CA ALA A 361 -10.88 47.17 -6.03
C ALA A 361 -9.48 46.63 -6.33
N HIS A 362 -8.75 46.25 -5.29
CA HIS A 362 -7.42 45.65 -5.42
C HIS A 362 -7.45 44.14 -5.15
N GLU A 363 -6.41 43.44 -5.64
CA GLU A 363 -6.16 42.03 -5.35
C GLU A 363 -5.99 41.81 -3.84
N ASN A 364 -6.65 40.80 -3.29
CA ASN A 364 -6.62 40.46 -1.87
C ASN A 364 -5.89 39.14 -1.57
N ARG A 365 -5.49 38.40 -2.61
CA ARG A 365 -4.76 37.15 -2.45
C ARG A 365 -3.26 37.42 -2.24
N PRO A 366 -2.61 36.77 -1.25
CA PRO A 366 -1.16 36.72 -1.20
C PRO A 366 -0.63 35.92 -2.42
N PRO A 367 0.68 35.99 -2.72
CA PRO A 367 1.29 35.12 -3.71
C PRO A 367 0.97 33.64 -3.44
N PHE A 368 0.48 32.92 -4.45
CA PHE A 368 0.04 31.52 -4.30
C PHE A 368 0.56 30.63 -5.42
N TYR A 369 0.56 29.32 -5.16
CA TYR A 369 0.83 28.26 -6.14
C TYR A 369 -0.37 27.32 -6.20
N ALA A 370 -0.87 27.04 -7.40
CA ALA A 370 -2.09 26.25 -7.57
C ALA A 370 -1.81 24.75 -7.62
N LEU A 371 -2.47 23.99 -6.75
CA LEU A 371 -2.54 22.52 -6.75
C LEU A 371 -4.00 22.08 -6.75
N ILE A 372 -4.24 20.82 -7.11
CA ILE A 372 -5.58 20.22 -7.06
C ILE A 372 -5.81 19.66 -5.66
N TYR A 373 -7.01 19.83 -5.11
CA TYR A 373 -7.43 19.04 -3.95
C TYR A 373 -8.16 17.79 -4.43
N ILE A 374 -7.76 16.62 -3.94
CA ILE A 374 -8.47 15.35 -4.15
C ILE A 374 -8.90 14.77 -2.81
N MET A 375 -10.06 14.11 -2.78
CA MET A 375 -10.64 13.47 -1.61
C MET A 375 -10.67 11.95 -1.80
N LYS A 376 -10.28 11.20 -0.78
CA LYS A 376 -10.47 9.75 -0.72
C LYS A 376 -11.97 9.47 -0.65
N LEU A 377 -12.50 8.74 -1.63
CA LEU A 377 -13.90 8.29 -1.66
C LEU A 377 -14.14 7.15 -0.67
#